data_AF-A0A2S9IIL7-F1
#
_entry.id   AF-A0A2S9IIL7-F1
#
_cell.length_a   1.000
_cell.length_b   1.000
_cell.length_c   1.000
_cell.angle_alpha   90.00
_cell.angle_beta   90.00
_cell.angle_gamma   90.00
#
_symmetry.space_group_name_H-M   'P 1'
#
loop_
_entity.id
_entity.type
_entity.pdbx_description
1 polymer ?
#
loop_
_entity_poly.entity_id
_entity_poly.type
_entity_poly.pdbx_seq_one_letter_code
_entity_poly.pdbx_strand_id
1 'polypeptide(L)'
;MDSDLINVGENLTLDGTLNVSNAGGFGSGLYRLVNYDGTLTDNGLEIGAAPSGFNANNLTVQTATAKQVNLLVGAPFVSFWDGANTIANNAVDGGAGTWSATGNNWTLADGSANGAFEPSVLLIFAGTPGTVTVDDSAGAIGIQSGMQFAVDGYNVIGDAIGLTGANVVRVGDGTA
;
A
#
# COMPACT_ATOMS: atom_id res chain seq x y z
N MET A 1 6.57 3.47 19.27
CA MET A 1 7.29 4.58 18.61
C MET A 1 6.28 5.04 17.60
N ASP A 2 5.45 5.96 18.05
CA ASP A 2 4.23 6.38 17.37
C ASP A 2 4.63 7.04 16.05
N SER A 3 3.92 6.78 14.94
CA SER A 3 4.10 7.63 13.76
C SER A 3 3.47 8.98 14.04
N ASP A 4 4.17 10.04 13.67
CA ASP A 4 3.73 11.43 13.75
C ASP A 4 2.64 11.72 12.70
N LEU A 5 1.51 11.03 12.77
CA LEU A 5 0.39 11.24 11.85
C LEU A 5 -0.08 12.70 11.91
N ILE A 6 0.07 13.40 10.78
CA ILE A 6 -0.41 14.77 10.62
C ILE A 6 -1.82 14.74 10.06
N ASN A 7 -2.75 15.48 10.66
CA ASN A 7 -4.11 15.63 10.16
C ASN A 7 -4.34 17.08 9.71
N VAL A 8 -4.71 17.27 8.44
CA VAL A 8 -4.98 18.57 7.83
C VAL A 8 -6.44 18.63 7.41
N GLY A 9 -7.27 19.39 8.14
CA GLY A 9 -8.71 19.48 7.87
C GLY A 9 -9.12 20.26 6.61
N GLU A 10 -8.15 20.64 5.76
CA GLU A 10 -8.35 21.50 4.58
C GLU A 10 -7.50 21.00 3.39
N ASN A 11 -7.24 21.87 2.41
CA ASN A 11 -6.35 21.59 1.30
C ASN A 11 -4.92 21.38 1.79
N LEU A 12 -4.20 20.48 1.12
CA LEU A 12 -2.80 20.19 1.39
C LEU A 12 -1.95 20.55 0.17
N THR A 13 -0.90 21.34 0.37
CA THR A 13 0.17 21.53 -0.60
C THR A 13 1.43 20.83 -0.10
N LEU A 14 1.96 19.89 -0.88
CA LEU A 14 3.23 19.22 -0.60
C LEU A 14 4.35 19.86 -1.40
N ASP A 15 5.50 20.02 -0.76
CA ASP A 15 6.75 20.49 -1.35
C ASP A 15 7.91 20.14 -0.39
N GLY A 16 9.15 20.28 -0.85
CA GLY A 16 10.35 20.16 -0.03
C GLY A 16 10.90 18.75 0.07
N THR A 17 11.47 18.41 1.22
CA THR A 17 12.24 17.17 1.40
C THR A 17 11.80 16.41 2.66
N LEU A 18 11.46 15.13 2.49
CA LEU A 18 11.19 14.19 3.57
C LEU A 18 12.48 13.45 3.97
N ASN A 19 12.97 13.70 5.17
CA ASN A 19 14.08 12.94 5.76
C ASN A 19 13.53 11.85 6.67
N VAL A 20 13.92 10.60 6.43
CA VAL A 20 13.42 9.43 7.14
C VAL A 20 14.50 8.88 8.05
N SER A 21 14.16 8.64 9.32
CA SER A 21 15.02 7.97 10.30
C SER A 21 14.32 6.74 10.86
N ASN A 22 15.10 5.72 11.23
CA ASN A 22 14.56 4.49 11.81
C ASN A 22 14.64 4.57 13.34
N ALA A 23 13.50 4.73 13.99
CA ALA A 23 13.37 4.71 15.45
C ALA A 23 13.20 3.29 16.04
N GLY A 24 13.26 2.26 15.20
CA GLY A 24 12.95 0.86 15.51
C GLY A 24 11.76 0.37 14.68
N GLY A 25 11.80 -0.89 14.21
CA GLY A 25 10.68 -1.52 13.49
C GLY A 25 10.51 -1.11 12.02
N PHE A 26 11.32 -0.19 11.51
CA PHE A 26 11.29 0.22 10.09
C PHE A 26 11.63 -0.95 9.16
N GLY A 27 10.81 -1.14 8.13
CA GLY A 27 10.93 -2.21 7.15
C GLY A 27 9.99 -1.99 5.97
N SER A 28 9.97 -2.93 5.02
CA SER A 28 9.04 -2.88 3.87
C SER A 28 7.59 -2.71 4.33
N GLY A 29 6.85 -1.82 3.67
CA GLY A 29 5.46 -1.51 3.99
C GLY A 29 5.06 -0.07 3.69
N LEU A 30 3.78 0.21 3.91
CA LEU A 30 3.16 1.52 3.80
C LEU A 30 3.07 2.18 5.18
N TYR A 31 3.54 3.43 5.27
CA TYR A 31 3.50 4.24 6.48
C TYR A 31 2.69 5.51 6.22
N ARG A 32 1.64 5.77 6.99
CA ARG A 32 0.86 7.01 6.85
C ARG A 32 1.64 8.18 7.45
N LEU A 33 1.75 9.25 6.67
CA LEU A 33 2.35 10.52 7.10
C LEU A 33 1.28 11.58 7.35
N VAL A 34 0.36 11.76 6.39
CA VAL A 34 -0.63 12.85 6.43
C VAL A 34 -2.00 12.36 5.99
N ASN A 35 -3.04 12.75 6.73
CA ASN A 35 -4.42 12.76 6.26
C ASN A 35 -4.82 14.17 5.88
N TYR A 36 -5.63 14.33 4.82
CA TYR A 36 -6.16 15.63 4.44
C TYR A 36 -7.62 15.54 3.95
N ASP A 37 -8.44 16.54 4.25
CA ASP A 37 -9.87 16.55 3.87
C ASP A 37 -10.13 17.25 2.52
N GLY A 38 -9.30 18.24 2.16
CA GLY A 38 -9.43 19.06 0.95
C GLY A 38 -8.76 18.47 -0.29
N THR A 39 -8.30 19.33 -1.19
CA THR A 39 -7.53 18.92 -2.38
C THR A 39 -6.04 18.82 -2.08
N LEU A 40 -5.36 17.87 -2.71
CA LEU A 40 -3.91 17.78 -2.72
C LEU A 40 -3.32 18.54 -3.91
N THR A 41 -2.32 19.37 -3.66
CA THR A 41 -1.39 19.89 -4.67
C THR A 41 -0.01 19.40 -4.33
N ASP A 42 0.57 18.52 -5.14
CA ASP A 42 1.93 18.02 -4.93
C ASP A 42 2.90 18.76 -5.86
N ASN A 43 3.72 19.64 -5.29
CA ASN A 43 4.79 20.34 -6.00
C ASN A 43 6.10 19.54 -6.04
N GLY A 44 6.11 18.32 -5.49
CA GLY A 44 7.27 17.44 -5.44
C GLY A 44 7.87 17.37 -4.04
N LEU A 45 7.21 16.64 -3.13
CA LEU A 45 7.87 16.20 -1.90
C LEU A 45 8.88 15.08 -2.21
N GLU A 46 10.17 15.39 -2.14
CA GLU A 46 11.24 14.45 -2.47
C GLU A 46 11.76 13.69 -1.24
N ILE A 47 12.21 12.45 -1.44
CA ILE A 47 12.95 11.72 -0.40
C ILE A 47 14.36 12.30 -0.28
N GLY A 48 14.73 12.75 0.92
CA GLY A 48 16.08 13.18 1.26
C GLY A 48 16.90 12.03 1.84
N ALA A 49 17.15 12.08 3.14
CA ALA A 49 17.84 11.01 3.85
C ALA A 49 16.96 9.76 4.03
N ALA A 50 17.54 8.59 3.80
CA ALA A 50 16.95 7.30 4.18
C ALA A 50 17.70 6.70 5.39
N PRO A 51 17.04 5.84 6.20
CA PRO A 51 17.71 5.19 7.31
C PRO A 51 18.86 4.29 6.86
N SER A 52 19.87 4.11 7.73
CA SER A 52 20.99 3.21 7.45
C SER A 52 20.48 1.79 7.11
N GLY A 53 21.03 1.20 6.04
CA GLY A 53 20.60 -0.09 5.52
C GLY A 53 19.44 -0.04 4.52
N PHE A 54 18.85 1.14 4.27
CA PHE A 54 17.83 1.34 3.25
C PHE A 54 18.35 2.21 2.11
N ASN A 55 18.00 1.85 0.88
CA ASN A 55 18.27 2.68 -0.29
C ASN A 55 17.14 3.71 -0.44
N ALA A 56 17.47 5.00 -0.52
CA ALA A 56 16.49 6.06 -0.73
C ALA A 56 15.65 5.86 -2.00
N ASN A 57 16.21 5.22 -3.04
CA ASN A 57 15.47 4.90 -4.27
C ASN A 57 14.37 3.84 -4.08
N ASN A 58 14.38 3.13 -2.95
CA ASN A 58 13.34 2.16 -2.59
C ASN A 58 12.27 2.77 -1.67
N LEU A 59 12.40 4.07 -1.37
CA LEU A 59 11.41 4.85 -0.64
C LEU A 59 10.68 5.75 -1.63
N THR A 60 9.38 5.89 -1.46
CA THR A 60 8.55 6.72 -2.35
C THR A 60 7.48 7.43 -1.54
N VAL A 61 7.27 8.71 -1.81
CA VAL A 61 6.07 9.41 -1.36
C VAL A 61 4.92 8.98 -2.26
N GLN A 62 3.94 8.29 -1.69
CA GLN A 62 2.76 7.81 -2.41
C GLN A 62 1.58 8.72 -2.09
N THR A 63 0.90 9.18 -3.14
CA THR A 63 -0.27 10.08 -3.07
C THR A 63 -1.48 9.56 -3.84
N ALA A 64 -1.39 8.38 -4.45
CA ALA A 64 -2.44 7.76 -5.26
C ALA A 64 -3.61 7.20 -4.42
N THR A 65 -3.43 7.01 -3.12
CA THR A 65 -4.52 6.70 -2.19
C THR A 65 -5.19 8.01 -1.78
N ALA A 66 -6.49 8.14 -2.10
CA ALA A 66 -7.24 9.36 -1.84
C ALA A 66 -7.14 9.80 -0.36
N LYS A 67 -6.96 11.11 -0.14
CA LYS A 67 -6.95 11.76 1.19
C LYS A 67 -5.77 11.37 2.08
N GLN A 68 -4.73 10.79 1.49
CA GLN A 68 -3.56 10.29 2.21
C GLN A 68 -2.26 10.70 1.54
N VAL A 69 -1.25 10.93 2.36
CA VAL A 69 0.17 10.96 1.95
C VAL A 69 0.87 9.87 2.72
N ASN A 70 1.49 8.95 2.01
CA ASN A 70 2.15 7.79 2.59
C ASN A 70 3.63 7.78 2.22
N LEU A 71 4.47 7.29 3.14
CA LEU A 71 5.80 6.79 2.81
C LEU A 71 5.65 5.31 2.48
N LEU A 72 6.00 4.94 1.26
CA LEU A 72 6.14 3.56 0.85
C LEU A 72 7.60 3.13 0.96
N VAL A 73 7.86 2.03 1.65
CA VAL A 73 9.19 1.41 1.78
C VAL A 73 9.16 0.07 1.05
N GLY A 74 10.06 -0.13 0.10
CA GLY A 74 10.15 -1.37 -0.69
C GLY A 74 9.71 -1.23 -2.16
N ALA A 75 9.49 -0.01 -2.65
CA ALA A 75 9.23 0.24 -4.06
C ALA A 75 10.45 -0.19 -4.93
N PRO A 76 10.23 -0.66 -6.18
CA PRO A 76 8.94 -0.88 -6.85
C PRO A 76 8.26 -2.23 -6.51
N PHE A 77 8.76 -2.99 -5.53
CA PHE A 77 8.37 -4.38 -5.28
C PHE A 77 7.20 -4.52 -4.30
N VAL A 78 6.12 -3.77 -4.54
CA VAL A 78 4.85 -3.91 -3.82
C VAL A 78 3.68 -3.86 -4.81
N SER A 79 2.53 -4.39 -4.41
CA SER A 79 1.29 -4.20 -5.17
C SER A 79 0.13 -3.93 -4.24
N PHE A 80 -0.83 -3.15 -4.72
CA PHE A 80 -1.98 -2.71 -3.94
C PHE A 80 -3.26 -3.37 -4.43
N TRP A 81 -4.09 -3.80 -3.50
CA TRP A 81 -5.43 -4.27 -3.80
C TRP A 81 -6.28 -3.11 -4.33
N ASP A 82 -6.93 -3.32 -5.47
CA ASP A 82 -7.71 -2.31 -6.18
C ASP A 82 -9.20 -2.69 -6.31
N GLY A 83 -9.65 -3.64 -5.47
CA GLY A 83 -11.06 -4.01 -5.36
C GLY A 83 -11.63 -4.63 -6.63
N ALA A 84 -12.73 -4.04 -7.11
CA ALA A 84 -13.38 -4.41 -8.36
C ALA A 84 -12.79 -3.65 -9.57
N ASN A 85 -11.88 -2.71 -9.35
CA ASN A 85 -11.24 -1.98 -10.43
C ASN A 85 -10.21 -2.86 -11.13
N THR A 86 -10.34 -2.97 -12.46
CA THR A 86 -9.42 -3.75 -13.29
C THR A 86 -8.79 -2.92 -14.41
N ILE A 87 -8.95 -1.60 -14.35
CA ILE A 87 -8.49 -0.65 -15.36
C ILE A 87 -7.82 0.51 -14.65
N ALA A 88 -6.59 0.82 -15.05
CA ALA A 88 -5.81 1.88 -14.41
C ALA A 88 -6.53 3.23 -14.42
N ASN A 89 -6.55 3.88 -13.26
CA ASN A 89 -7.15 5.18 -13.03
C ASN A 89 -6.21 6.16 -12.28
N ASN A 90 -4.93 5.78 -12.10
CA ASN A 90 -3.94 6.52 -11.32
C ASN A 90 -4.33 6.69 -9.83
N ALA A 91 -5.10 5.73 -9.31
CA ALA A 91 -5.46 5.67 -7.91
C ALA A 91 -5.23 4.26 -7.35
N VAL A 92 -5.08 4.20 -6.03
CA VAL A 92 -5.21 2.97 -5.26
C VAL A 92 -6.57 3.05 -4.56
N ASP A 93 -7.56 2.31 -5.09
CA ASP A 93 -8.96 2.43 -4.65
C ASP A 93 -9.26 1.57 -3.43
N GLY A 94 -8.74 0.35 -3.43
CA GLY A 94 -9.17 -0.70 -2.52
C GLY A 94 -10.60 -1.18 -2.80
N GLY A 95 -11.27 -1.68 -1.76
CA GLY A 95 -12.70 -1.99 -1.77
C GLY A 95 -13.01 -3.48 -1.83
N ALA A 96 -14.27 -3.80 -2.11
CA ALA A 96 -14.70 -5.18 -2.26
C ALA A 96 -14.37 -5.72 -3.66
N GLY A 97 -14.13 -7.02 -3.77
CA GLY A 97 -13.85 -7.67 -5.06
C GLY A 97 -13.45 -9.15 -4.93
N THR A 98 -13.22 -9.80 -6.07
CA THR A 98 -12.80 -11.21 -6.11
C THR A 98 -11.32 -11.31 -6.46
N TRP A 99 -10.50 -11.79 -5.53
CA TRP A 99 -9.08 -12.04 -5.79
C TRP A 99 -8.90 -13.44 -6.37
N SER A 100 -8.44 -13.53 -7.62
CA SER A 100 -8.08 -14.79 -8.28
C SER A 100 -6.67 -14.72 -8.89
N ALA A 101 -6.15 -15.88 -9.31
CA ALA A 101 -4.79 -15.99 -9.87
C ALA A 101 -4.58 -15.23 -11.18
N THR A 102 -5.67 -14.93 -11.90
CA THR A 102 -5.62 -14.24 -13.20
C THR A 102 -6.41 -12.92 -13.19
N GLY A 103 -6.93 -12.50 -12.03
CA GLY A 103 -7.73 -11.29 -11.89
C GLY A 103 -6.86 -10.04 -11.92
N ASN A 104 -7.26 -9.03 -12.70
CA ASN A 104 -6.47 -7.81 -12.88
C ASN A 104 -6.79 -6.72 -11.83
N ASN A 105 -6.93 -7.08 -10.55
CA ASN A 105 -7.35 -6.18 -9.48
C ASN A 105 -6.24 -5.84 -8.48
N TRP A 106 -5.00 -5.95 -8.95
CA TRP A 106 -3.82 -5.49 -8.24
C TRP A 106 -3.16 -4.38 -9.05
N THR A 107 -2.80 -3.29 -8.38
CA THR A 107 -2.27 -2.09 -9.03
C THR A 107 -0.87 -1.72 -8.53
N LEU A 108 -0.19 -0.88 -9.30
CA LEU A 108 1.08 -0.26 -8.88
C LEU A 108 0.85 0.80 -7.81
N ALA A 109 1.91 1.23 -7.13
CA ALA A 109 1.83 2.22 -6.06
C ALA A 109 1.24 3.58 -6.49
N ASP A 110 1.28 3.89 -7.78
CA ASP A 110 0.73 5.11 -8.38
C ASP A 110 -0.62 4.89 -9.10
N GLY A 111 -1.15 3.66 -9.10
CA GLY A 111 -2.40 3.33 -9.78
C GLY A 111 -2.33 3.30 -11.31
N SER A 112 -1.13 3.39 -11.91
CA SER A 112 -0.95 3.59 -13.36
C SER A 112 -1.16 2.34 -14.20
N ALA A 113 -1.20 1.16 -13.59
CA ALA A 113 -1.41 -0.12 -14.25
C ALA A 113 -2.05 -1.14 -13.31
N ASN A 114 -2.96 -1.95 -13.85
CA ASN A 114 -3.56 -3.09 -13.15
C ASN A 114 -3.10 -4.41 -13.76
N GLY A 115 -2.99 -5.44 -12.92
CA GLY A 115 -2.60 -6.78 -13.29
C GLY A 115 -2.97 -7.81 -12.23
N ALA A 116 -2.52 -9.05 -12.46
CA ALA A 116 -2.61 -10.10 -11.47
C ALA A 116 -1.72 -9.82 -10.25
N PHE A 117 -2.03 -10.46 -9.14
CA PHE A 117 -1.17 -10.40 -7.96
C PHE A 117 0.19 -11.05 -8.25
N GLU A 118 1.26 -10.50 -7.67
CA GLU A 118 2.59 -11.06 -7.79
C GLU A 118 2.98 -11.77 -6.47
N PRO A 119 3.18 -13.09 -6.46
CA PRO A 119 3.48 -13.84 -5.23
C PRO A 119 4.71 -13.35 -4.46
N SER A 120 5.69 -12.80 -5.16
CA SER A 120 7.02 -12.45 -4.63
C SER A 120 7.11 -11.02 -4.09
N VAL A 121 6.03 -10.22 -4.17
CA VAL A 121 6.00 -8.84 -3.66
C VAL A 121 5.12 -8.72 -2.42
N LEU A 122 5.31 -7.65 -1.66
CA LEU A 122 4.40 -7.34 -0.55
C LEU A 122 3.05 -6.89 -1.12
N LEU A 123 1.98 -7.54 -0.69
CA LEU A 123 0.61 -7.20 -1.09
C LEU A 123 -0.05 -6.31 -0.05
N ILE A 124 -0.54 -5.14 -0.45
CA ILE A 124 -1.01 -4.09 0.46
C ILE A 124 -2.50 -3.81 0.23
N PHE A 125 -3.29 -3.97 1.28
CA PHE A 125 -4.69 -3.57 1.34
C PHE A 125 -4.78 -2.17 1.96
N ALA A 126 -4.98 -1.15 1.12
CA ALA A 126 -5.12 0.26 1.49
C ALA A 126 -6.42 0.84 0.90
N GLY A 127 -6.59 2.16 0.91
CA GLY A 127 -7.78 2.80 0.34
C GLY A 127 -9.07 2.47 1.08
N THR A 128 -10.15 2.23 0.34
CA THR A 128 -11.48 1.92 0.91
C THR A 128 -11.50 0.47 1.39
N PRO A 129 -11.88 0.15 2.64
CA PRO A 129 -11.98 -1.24 3.06
C PRO A 129 -13.18 -1.96 2.41
N GLY A 130 -13.10 -3.29 2.29
CA GLY A 130 -14.19 -4.09 1.76
C GLY A 130 -14.02 -5.59 1.97
N THR A 131 -15.00 -6.37 1.52
CA THR A 131 -14.88 -7.83 1.52
C THR A 131 -14.13 -8.30 0.27
N VAL A 132 -13.02 -8.99 0.47
CA VAL A 132 -12.22 -9.62 -0.59
C VAL A 132 -12.56 -11.11 -0.60
N THR A 133 -13.15 -11.58 -1.70
CA THR A 133 -13.47 -13.00 -1.88
C THR A 133 -12.35 -13.66 -2.65
N VAL A 134 -11.60 -14.54 -2.01
CA VAL A 134 -10.54 -15.34 -2.64
C VAL A 134 -11.21 -16.48 -3.43
N ASP A 135 -10.83 -16.60 -4.69
CA ASP A 135 -11.28 -17.64 -5.63
C ASP A 135 -10.05 -18.32 -6.26
N ASP A 136 -9.81 -19.58 -5.87
CA ASP A 136 -8.64 -20.35 -6.34
C ASP A 136 -8.93 -21.23 -7.56
N SER A 137 -10.14 -21.13 -8.15
CA SER A 137 -10.57 -21.98 -9.27
C SER A 137 -9.73 -21.79 -10.54
N ALA A 138 -9.14 -20.60 -10.70
CA ALA A 138 -8.22 -20.26 -11.80
C ALA A 138 -6.74 -20.56 -11.47
N GLY A 139 -6.45 -21.03 -10.25
CA GLY A 139 -5.11 -21.32 -9.76
C GLY A 139 -4.94 -20.95 -8.29
N ALA A 140 -4.05 -21.67 -7.60
CA ALA A 140 -3.80 -21.46 -6.18
C ALA A 140 -3.29 -20.04 -5.88
N ILE A 141 -3.80 -19.43 -4.81
CA ILE A 141 -3.35 -18.12 -4.31
C ILE A 141 -2.22 -18.33 -3.30
N GLY A 142 -0.98 -18.36 -3.79
CA GLY A 142 0.22 -18.53 -2.96
C GLY A 142 1.01 -17.23 -2.82
N ILE A 143 1.31 -16.81 -1.59
CA ILE A 143 2.12 -15.60 -1.31
C ILE A 143 3.45 -15.94 -0.65
N GLN A 144 4.50 -15.22 -1.03
CA GLN A 144 5.89 -15.47 -0.62
C GLN A 144 6.49 -14.33 0.23
N SER A 145 6.00 -13.10 0.07
CA SER A 145 6.55 -11.89 0.69
C SER A 145 5.64 -11.22 1.73
N GLY A 146 4.46 -11.77 1.99
CA GLY A 146 3.54 -11.32 3.03
C GLY A 146 2.48 -10.32 2.56
N MET A 147 1.74 -9.78 3.55
CA MET A 147 0.62 -8.85 3.33
C MET A 147 0.65 -7.71 4.35
N GLN A 148 0.12 -6.57 3.98
CA GLN A 148 -0.19 -5.48 4.90
C GLN A 148 -1.64 -5.03 4.76
N PHE A 149 -2.36 -4.95 5.87
CA PHE A 149 -3.66 -4.29 5.96
C PHE A 149 -3.43 -2.90 6.56
N ALA A 150 -3.33 -1.89 5.68
CA ALA A 150 -3.00 -0.52 6.05
C ALA A 150 -4.20 0.29 6.57
N VAL A 151 -5.41 -0.25 6.46
CA VAL A 151 -6.64 0.31 7.02
C VAL A 151 -7.49 -0.80 7.65
N ASP A 152 -8.28 -0.42 8.65
CA ASP A 152 -9.25 -1.32 9.27
C ASP A 152 -10.46 -1.58 8.34
N GLY A 153 -11.10 -2.74 8.52
CA GLY A 153 -12.39 -3.06 7.88
C GLY A 153 -12.31 -3.96 6.65
N TYR A 154 -11.11 -4.34 6.21
CA TYR A 154 -10.97 -5.42 5.23
C TYR A 154 -11.39 -6.76 5.82
N ASN A 155 -12.17 -7.52 5.06
CA ASN A 155 -12.60 -8.87 5.41
C ASN A 155 -12.24 -9.81 4.27
N VAL A 156 -11.22 -10.65 4.44
CA VAL A 156 -10.77 -11.61 3.43
C VAL A 156 -11.40 -12.97 3.71
N ILE A 157 -12.20 -13.46 2.77
CA ILE A 157 -12.99 -14.71 2.89
C ILE A 157 -12.85 -15.55 1.62
N GLY A 158 -13.39 -16.78 1.64
CA GLY A 158 -13.43 -17.66 0.47
C GLY A 158 -12.39 -18.78 0.56
N ASP A 159 -11.71 -19.05 -0.55
CA ASP A 159 -10.72 -20.12 -0.66
C ASP A 159 -9.42 -19.81 0.10
N ALA A 160 -8.54 -20.81 0.17
CA ALA A 160 -7.32 -20.72 0.97
C ALA A 160 -6.25 -19.83 0.30
N ILE A 161 -5.59 -18.99 1.12
CA ILE A 161 -4.35 -18.31 0.75
C ILE A 161 -3.18 -19.12 1.32
N GLY A 162 -2.33 -19.65 0.44
CA GLY A 162 -1.12 -20.37 0.81
C GLY A 162 0.01 -19.42 1.20
N LEU A 163 0.54 -19.56 2.42
CA LEU A 163 1.75 -18.85 2.86
C LEU A 163 2.99 -19.68 2.52
N THR A 164 3.58 -19.48 1.34
CA THR A 164 4.62 -20.37 0.78
C THR A 164 6.06 -19.85 0.93
N GLY A 165 6.25 -18.71 1.61
CA GLY A 165 7.54 -18.09 1.90
C GLY A 165 7.64 -17.52 3.31
N ALA A 166 8.65 -16.69 3.54
CA ALA A 166 8.84 -15.95 4.79
C ALA A 166 7.86 -14.77 4.85
N ASN A 167 6.60 -15.10 5.10
CA ASN A 167 5.51 -14.14 5.09
C ASN A 167 5.46 -13.34 6.41
N VAL A 168 5.40 -12.02 6.29
CA VAL A 168 5.02 -11.12 7.39
C VAL A 168 3.62 -10.59 7.09
N VAL A 169 2.71 -10.71 8.06
CA VAL A 169 1.41 -10.04 8.01
C VAL A 169 1.46 -8.82 8.93
N ARG A 170 1.28 -7.64 8.34
CA ARG A 170 1.24 -6.35 9.06
C ARG A 170 -0.19 -5.84 9.14
N VAL A 171 -0.55 -5.27 10.29
CA VAL A 171 -1.81 -4.56 10.48
C VAL A 171 -1.48 -3.13 10.89
N GLY A 172 -2.18 -2.18 10.30
CA GLY A 172 -1.96 -0.76 10.46
C GLY A 172 -1.08 -0.15 9.37
N ASP A 173 -1.05 1.18 9.37
CA ASP A 173 -0.29 2.05 8.49
C ASP A 173 0.99 2.56 9.16
N GLY A 174 1.53 1.78 10.11
CA GLY A 174 2.75 2.12 10.83
C GLY A 174 2.59 3.27 11.85
N THR A 175 1.36 3.67 12.19
CA THR A 175 1.10 4.76 13.15
C THR A 175 0.97 4.36 14.62
N ALA A 176 0.90 3.07 14.93
CA ALA A 176 0.71 2.53 16.28
C ALA A 176 2.02 2.10 16.98
#